data_AF-A0A853D258-F1
#
_entry.id   AF-A0A853D258-F1
#
_cell.length_a   1.000
_cell.length_b   1.000
_cell.length_c   1.000
_cell.angle_alpha   90.00
_cell.angle_beta   90.00
_cell.angle_gamma   90.00
#
_symmetry.space_group_name_H-M   'P 1'
#
loop_
_entity.id
_entity.type
_entity.pdbx_description
1 polymer ?
#
loop_
_entity_poly.entity_id
_entity_poly.type
_entity_poly.pdbx_seq_one_letter_code
_entity_poly.pdbx_strand_id
1 'polypeptide(L)'
;MKAQEQKQAVINFLKHDRTLLGGRNLYNKLAGKNLAFQRQLGRWTNTPTNVERLCHELARTVGLETRLLRVLMQKPVERTKGRPEETSPLEIVKDKTPEEKLMELDIDNGSYQEAVAMVKELELQTNGRKHTDLKQALLQAKSELVKEQVSGLPKEVKASIKLREQFPFLRDADCPDPLKLLVNDLITSYEKFKENQPRLHEKLSDASAEELADVVLRDYVSNKMAWSELEYYKENGKVLGEHPIFEVIKEKEEISTLKTEELAKKIKNLENNISRNKNKGNDELVEKQETLLAHAKQVLEKR
;
A
#
# COMPACT_ATOMS: atom_id res chain seq x y z
N MET A 1 24.41 -4.38 35.82
CA MET A 1 23.53 -5.54 36.06
C MET A 1 24.22 -6.46 37.05
N LYS A 2 23.59 -6.73 38.19
CA LYS A 2 24.14 -7.68 39.17
C LYS A 2 24.11 -9.09 38.56
N ALA A 3 25.09 -9.94 38.84
CA ALA A 3 25.20 -11.29 38.24
C ALA A 3 23.91 -12.13 38.44
N GLN A 4 23.19 -11.89 39.53
CA GLN A 4 21.93 -12.55 39.86
C GLN A 4 20.75 -12.11 38.98
N GLU A 5 20.71 -10.84 38.58
CA GLU A 5 19.68 -10.29 37.65
C GLU A 5 19.84 -10.87 36.24
N GLN A 6 21.09 -11.04 35.79
CA GLN A 6 21.40 -11.67 34.50
C GLN A 6 20.96 -13.13 34.48
N LYS A 7 21.13 -13.84 35.61
CA LYS A 7 20.72 -15.24 35.76
C LYS A 7 19.21 -15.38 35.64
N GLN A 8 18.49 -14.48 36.29
CA GLN A 8 17.04 -14.46 36.28
C GLN A 8 16.49 -14.09 34.88
N ALA A 9 17.14 -13.18 34.17
CA ALA A 9 16.79 -12.84 32.79
C ALA A 9 16.95 -14.02 31.82
N VAL A 10 18.04 -14.80 31.94
CA VAL A 10 18.23 -16.02 31.12
C VAL A 10 17.23 -17.11 31.47
N ILE A 11 16.91 -17.30 32.76
CA ILE A 11 15.88 -18.26 33.16
C ILE A 11 14.50 -17.87 32.60
N ASN A 12 14.14 -16.59 32.67
CA ASN A 12 12.87 -16.09 32.16
C ASN A 12 12.77 -16.25 30.64
N PHE A 13 13.86 -15.98 29.90
CA PHE A 13 13.95 -16.28 28.47
C PHE A 13 13.69 -17.76 28.21
N LEU A 14 14.43 -18.68 28.83
CA LEU A 14 14.26 -20.12 28.62
C LEU A 14 12.84 -20.65 28.94
N LYS A 15 12.09 -19.96 29.79
CA LYS A 15 10.69 -20.28 30.13
C LYS A 15 9.66 -19.70 29.16
N HIS A 16 9.86 -18.48 28.66
CA HIS A 16 8.83 -17.71 27.96
C HIS A 16 9.13 -17.43 26.49
N ASP A 17 10.41 -17.33 26.10
CA ASP A 17 10.82 -17.02 24.72
C ASP A 17 12.07 -17.81 24.35
N ARG A 18 11.98 -18.71 23.38
CA ARG A 18 13.12 -19.50 22.87
C ARG A 18 13.50 -19.12 21.44
N THR A 19 13.21 -17.88 21.04
CA THR A 19 13.53 -17.40 19.71
C THR A 19 15.01 -17.04 19.58
N LEU A 20 15.56 -17.23 18.36
CA LEU A 20 16.93 -16.83 18.06
C LEU A 20 17.14 -15.32 18.23
N LEU A 21 16.13 -14.51 17.86
CA LEU A 21 16.19 -13.05 17.93
C LEU A 21 16.19 -12.55 19.37
N GLY A 22 15.28 -13.06 20.21
CA GLY A 22 15.25 -12.74 21.65
C GLY A 22 16.55 -13.14 22.34
N GLY A 23 17.08 -14.31 22.02
CA GLY A 23 18.32 -14.81 22.62
C GLY A 23 19.57 -14.01 22.19
N ARG A 24 19.62 -13.52 20.94
CA ARG A 24 20.68 -12.59 20.48
C ARG A 24 20.66 -11.29 21.26
N ASN A 25 19.47 -10.70 21.41
CA ASN A 25 19.29 -9.45 22.12
C ASN A 25 19.67 -9.60 23.60
N LEU A 26 19.32 -10.74 24.21
CA LEU A 26 19.72 -11.07 25.57
C LEU A 26 21.24 -11.24 25.69
N TYR A 27 21.85 -12.03 24.81
CA TYR A 27 23.31 -12.29 24.82
C TYR A 27 24.13 -11.00 24.70
N ASN A 28 23.67 -10.05 23.89
CA ASN A 28 24.31 -8.75 23.73
C ASN A 28 24.33 -7.91 25.03
N LYS A 29 23.36 -8.12 25.93
CA LYS A 29 23.20 -7.41 27.21
C LYS A 29 23.92 -8.08 28.39
N LEU A 30 24.43 -9.30 28.23
CA LEU A 30 25.14 -10.03 29.29
C LEU A 30 26.57 -9.50 29.49
N ALA A 31 27.02 -9.47 30.74
CA ALA A 31 28.40 -9.17 31.11
C ALA A 31 29.22 -10.47 31.05
N GLY A 32 30.34 -10.48 30.33
CA GLY A 32 31.15 -11.69 30.10
C GLY A 32 30.87 -12.42 28.78
N LYS A 33 30.25 -11.75 27.80
CA LYS A 33 29.98 -12.32 26.47
C LYS A 33 31.26 -12.60 25.68
N ASN A 34 31.33 -13.78 25.05
CA ASN A 34 32.38 -14.11 24.10
C ASN A 34 32.12 -13.40 22.76
N LEU A 35 33.05 -12.53 22.36
CA LEU A 35 32.97 -11.72 21.14
C LEU A 35 33.01 -12.56 19.85
N ALA A 36 33.74 -13.68 19.84
CA ALA A 36 33.77 -14.58 18.68
C ALA A 36 32.40 -15.22 18.45
N PHE A 37 31.75 -15.66 19.53
CA PHE A 37 30.41 -16.22 19.47
C PHE A 37 29.36 -15.16 19.07
N GLN A 38 29.48 -13.93 19.59
CA GLN A 38 28.61 -12.82 19.21
C GLN A 38 28.67 -12.51 17.70
N ARG A 39 29.86 -12.54 17.10
CA ARG A 39 30.05 -12.32 15.66
C ARG A 39 29.44 -13.45 14.82
N GLN A 40 29.56 -14.69 15.28
CA GLN A 40 28.93 -15.85 14.62
C GLN A 40 27.40 -15.80 14.73
N LEU A 41 26.89 -15.41 15.90
CA LEU A 41 25.45 -15.31 16.16
C LEU A 41 24.75 -14.43 15.13
N GLY A 42 25.36 -13.33 14.67
CA GLY A 42 24.78 -12.44 13.66
C GLY A 42 24.55 -13.09 12.29
N ARG A 43 25.27 -14.18 11.98
CA ARG A 43 25.17 -14.90 10.69
C ARG A 43 24.26 -16.14 10.75
N TRP A 44 23.77 -16.51 11.93
CA TRP A 44 22.96 -17.71 12.08
C TRP A 44 21.55 -17.54 11.49
N THR A 45 21.01 -18.59 10.92
CA THR A 45 19.60 -18.68 10.52
C THR A 45 18.78 -19.33 11.63
N ASN A 46 17.46 -19.12 11.62
CA ASN A 46 16.54 -19.65 12.63
C ASN A 46 16.33 -21.16 12.43
N THR A 47 17.31 -21.97 12.84
CA THR A 47 17.23 -23.42 12.85
C THR A 47 17.20 -23.96 14.28
N PRO A 48 16.51 -25.09 14.54
CA PRO A 48 16.42 -25.66 15.89
C PRO A 48 17.79 -25.90 16.53
N THR A 49 18.76 -26.39 15.76
CA THR A 49 20.13 -26.64 16.23
C THR A 49 20.86 -25.36 16.67
N ASN A 50 20.60 -24.24 15.99
CA ASN A 50 21.22 -22.95 16.32
C ASN A 50 20.59 -22.34 17.59
N VAL A 51 19.29 -22.51 17.78
CA VAL A 51 18.58 -22.09 18.99
C VAL A 51 19.09 -22.85 20.21
N GLU A 52 19.30 -24.17 20.11
CA GLU A 52 19.85 -24.98 21.20
C GLU A 52 21.27 -24.55 21.58
N ARG A 53 22.14 -24.31 20.58
CA ARG A 53 23.52 -23.81 20.81
C ARG A 53 23.52 -22.45 21.49
N LEU A 54 22.62 -21.55 21.09
CA LEU A 54 22.46 -20.24 21.73
C LEU A 54 21.99 -20.37 23.18
N CYS A 55 21.02 -21.24 23.47
CA CYS A 55 20.55 -21.50 24.84
C CYS A 55 21.66 -22.06 25.73
N HIS A 56 22.50 -22.94 25.19
CA HIS A 56 23.64 -23.50 25.91
C HIS A 56 24.69 -22.43 26.25
N GLU A 57 25.02 -21.53 25.32
CA GLU A 57 25.96 -20.43 25.57
C GLU A 57 25.39 -19.34 26.48
N LEU A 58 24.08 -19.06 26.41
CA LEU A 58 23.40 -18.19 27.39
C LEU A 58 23.44 -18.78 28.81
N ALA A 59 23.26 -20.10 28.95
CA ALA A 59 23.37 -20.76 30.24
C ALA A 59 24.81 -20.76 30.78
N ARG A 60 25.78 -21.04 29.91
CA ARG A 60 27.21 -21.06 30.24
C ARG A 60 27.72 -19.71 30.70
N THR A 61 27.35 -18.63 30.01
CA THR A 61 27.79 -17.26 30.34
C THR A 61 27.31 -16.79 31.71
N VAL A 62 26.19 -17.29 32.19
CA VAL A 62 25.63 -16.92 33.51
C VAL A 62 25.84 -17.99 34.58
N GLY A 63 26.60 -19.05 34.28
CA GLY A 63 26.89 -20.13 35.23
C GLY A 63 25.65 -20.93 35.65
N LEU A 64 24.70 -21.13 34.74
CA LEU A 64 23.58 -22.05 34.94
C LEU A 64 24.04 -23.50 34.80
N GLU A 65 23.63 -24.34 35.75
CA GLU A 65 23.95 -25.77 35.71
C GLU A 65 23.28 -26.45 34.50
N THR A 66 24.05 -27.27 33.79
CA THR A 66 23.59 -27.96 32.56
C THR A 66 22.36 -28.85 32.79
N ARG A 67 22.22 -29.37 34.02
CA ARG A 67 21.05 -30.13 34.47
C ARG A 67 19.79 -29.27 34.49
N LEU A 68 19.87 -28.03 35.00
CA LEU A 68 18.73 -27.10 35.05
C LEU A 68 18.32 -26.64 33.65
N LEU A 69 19.28 -26.40 32.75
CA LEU A 69 18.99 -26.09 31.34
C LEU A 69 18.21 -27.22 30.68
N ARG A 70 18.63 -28.48 30.86
CA ARG A 70 17.94 -29.65 30.28
C ARG A 70 16.50 -29.77 30.77
N VAL A 71 16.28 -29.57 32.07
CA VAL A 71 14.93 -29.60 32.68
C VAL A 71 14.07 -28.45 32.15
N LEU A 72 14.64 -27.25 31.99
CA LEU A 72 13.91 -26.11 31.45
C LEU A 72 13.55 -26.33 29.97
N MET A 73 14.46 -26.86 29.16
CA MET A 73 14.22 -27.12 27.74
C MET A 73 13.18 -28.24 27.49
N GLN A 74 13.08 -29.22 28.38
CA GLN A 74 12.05 -30.28 28.31
C GLN A 74 10.65 -29.77 28.66
N LYS A 75 10.53 -28.72 29.48
CA LYS A 75 9.24 -28.11 29.78
C LYS A 75 8.73 -27.31 28.56
N PRO A 76 7.44 -27.39 28.20
CA PRO A 76 6.86 -26.58 27.13
C PRO A 76 6.97 -25.09 27.47
N VAL A 77 7.19 -24.25 26.46
CA VAL A 77 7.28 -22.79 26.63
C VAL A 77 5.93 -22.26 27.12
N GLU A 78 5.96 -21.54 28.24
CA GLU A 78 4.76 -20.95 28.83
C GLU A 78 4.34 -19.74 27.98
N ARG A 79 3.28 -19.90 27.18
CA ARG A 79 2.66 -18.79 26.44
C ARG A 79 2.01 -17.85 27.46
N THR A 80 2.61 -16.69 27.69
CA THR A 80 1.93 -15.61 28.40
C THR A 80 0.66 -15.26 27.62
N LYS A 81 -0.49 -15.29 28.30
CA LYS A 81 -1.78 -14.91 27.68
C LYS A 81 -1.66 -13.47 27.16
N GLY A 82 -1.73 -13.34 25.84
CA GLY A 82 -1.99 -12.09 25.10
C GLY A 82 -1.01 -10.95 25.33
N ARG A 83 0.10 -10.95 24.58
CA ARG A 83 0.75 -9.71 24.16
C ARG A 83 0.94 -9.78 22.63
N PRO A 84 0.34 -8.88 21.85
CA PRO A 84 0.58 -8.79 20.41
C PRO A 84 2.04 -8.44 20.13
N GLU A 85 2.54 -8.88 18.98
CA GLU A 85 3.92 -8.74 18.54
C GLU A 85 4.32 -7.26 18.45
N GLU A 86 5.27 -6.82 19.29
CA GLU A 86 5.83 -5.47 19.23
C GLU A 86 6.94 -5.39 18.16
N THR A 87 6.64 -4.75 17.04
CA THR A 87 7.64 -4.03 16.25
C THR A 87 8.04 -2.76 17.00
N SER A 88 9.28 -2.73 17.49
CA SER A 88 10.03 -1.57 18.03
C SER A 88 9.48 -0.85 19.29
N PRO A 89 10.38 -0.39 20.18
CA PRO A 89 10.03 0.03 21.53
C PRO A 89 9.67 1.52 21.57
N LEU A 90 8.40 1.84 21.90
CA LEU A 90 7.94 3.02 22.65
C LEU A 90 6.40 3.02 22.72
N GLU A 91 5.78 2.07 23.42
CA GLU A 91 4.36 2.18 23.80
C GLU A 91 4.24 2.12 25.32
N ILE A 92 4.17 3.32 25.90
CA ILE A 92 3.41 3.56 27.12
C ILE A 92 2.00 3.03 26.83
N VAL A 93 1.47 2.12 27.65
CA VAL A 93 0.05 1.76 27.60
C VAL A 93 -0.72 3.04 27.89
N LYS A 94 -1.04 3.79 26.84
CA LYS A 94 -2.02 4.87 26.90
C LYS A 94 -3.36 4.17 26.99
N ASP A 95 -4.14 4.53 28.00
CA ASP A 95 -5.57 4.22 27.98
C ASP A 95 -6.10 4.63 26.60
N LYS A 96 -6.74 3.70 25.87
CA LYS A 96 -7.31 4.00 24.55
C LYS A 96 -8.13 5.26 24.66
N THR A 97 -7.88 6.22 23.77
CA THR A 97 -8.59 7.50 23.84
C THR A 97 -10.08 7.24 23.60
N PRO A 98 -10.97 8.12 24.10
CA PRO A 98 -12.41 8.01 23.88
C PRO A 98 -12.76 7.87 22.38
N GLU A 99 -11.96 8.50 21.53
CA GLU A 99 -12.08 8.49 20.07
C GLU A 99 -11.76 7.11 19.45
N GLU A 100 -10.72 6.43 19.93
CA GLU A 100 -10.35 5.08 19.47
C GLU A 100 -11.42 4.05 19.85
N LYS A 101 -11.98 4.16 21.06
CA LYS A 101 -13.11 3.32 21.49
C LYS A 101 -14.35 3.55 20.61
N LEU A 102 -14.60 4.80 20.19
CA LEU A 102 -15.73 5.13 19.30
C LEU A 102 -15.56 4.53 17.90
N MET A 103 -14.32 4.44 17.39
CA MET A 103 -14.05 3.82 16.09
C MET A 103 -14.29 2.30 16.12
N GLU A 104 -13.87 1.63 17.19
CA GLU A 104 -14.04 0.18 17.37
C GLU A 104 -15.48 -0.25 17.69
N LEU A 105 -16.31 0.67 18.17
CA LEU A 105 -17.69 0.38 18.54
C LEU A 105 -18.57 0.05 17.34
N ASP A 106 -19.23 -1.11 17.45
CA ASP A 106 -20.33 -1.52 16.56
C ASP A 106 -21.61 -0.79 16.99
N ILE A 107 -21.87 0.36 16.37
CA ILE A 107 -23.01 1.23 16.68
C ILE A 107 -24.35 0.55 16.33
N ASP A 108 -24.34 -0.41 15.40
CA ASP A 108 -25.55 -1.08 14.91
C ASP A 108 -25.98 -2.18 15.87
N ASN A 109 -25.05 -3.00 16.37
CA ASN A 109 -25.33 -4.11 17.28
C ASN A 109 -25.00 -3.85 18.76
N GLY A 110 -24.41 -2.69 19.08
CA GLY A 110 -23.96 -2.34 20.43
C GLY A 110 -25.07 -2.23 21.48
N SER A 111 -24.70 -2.49 22.73
CA SER A 111 -25.63 -2.44 23.87
C SER A 111 -25.99 -0.99 24.25
N TYR A 112 -27.24 -0.76 24.69
CA TYR A 112 -27.70 0.57 25.16
C TYR A 112 -26.78 1.17 26.23
N GLN A 113 -26.24 0.33 27.11
CA GLN A 113 -25.34 0.76 28.18
C GLN A 113 -23.99 1.28 27.65
N GLU A 114 -23.48 0.67 26.58
CA GLU A 114 -22.23 1.08 25.92
C GLU A 114 -22.44 2.41 25.18
N ALA A 115 -23.58 2.57 24.50
CA ALA A 115 -23.93 3.83 23.85
C ALA A 115 -24.07 4.99 24.85
N VAL A 116 -24.69 4.76 26.02
CA VAL A 116 -24.79 5.77 27.08
C VAL A 116 -23.42 6.10 27.69
N ALA A 117 -22.58 5.09 27.93
CA ALA A 117 -21.23 5.29 28.46
C ALA A 117 -20.39 6.17 27.52
N MET A 118 -20.47 5.91 26.21
CA MET A 118 -19.71 6.65 25.20
C MET A 118 -20.22 8.08 24.97
N VAL A 119 -21.54 8.28 24.96
CA VAL A 119 -22.12 9.64 24.90
C VAL A 119 -21.69 10.47 26.11
N LYS A 120 -21.56 9.83 27.28
CA LYS A 120 -21.09 10.47 28.51
C LYS A 120 -19.58 10.71 28.50
N GLU A 121 -18.78 9.76 28.02
CA GLU A 121 -17.32 9.89 27.89
C GLU A 121 -16.91 10.95 26.85
N LEU A 122 -17.72 11.15 25.79
CA LEU A 122 -17.49 12.13 24.72
C LEU A 122 -18.26 13.45 24.89
N GLU A 123 -18.98 13.62 26.00
CA GLU A 123 -19.79 14.81 26.34
C GLU A 123 -20.74 15.27 25.21
N LEU A 124 -21.30 14.33 24.45
CA LEU A 124 -22.14 14.63 23.29
C LEU A 124 -23.53 15.15 23.71
N GLN A 125 -23.99 16.21 23.05
CA GLN A 125 -25.35 16.73 23.22
C GLN A 125 -26.34 15.81 22.50
N THR A 126 -27.38 15.35 23.20
CA THR A 126 -28.39 14.44 22.64
C THR A 126 -29.79 15.02 22.77
N ASN A 127 -30.59 14.89 21.70
CA ASN A 127 -31.95 15.43 21.64
C ASN A 127 -32.97 14.60 22.44
N GLY A 128 -32.55 13.46 23.01
CA GLY A 128 -33.40 12.55 23.77
C GLY A 128 -32.62 11.38 24.38
N ARG A 129 -33.22 10.69 25.36
CA ARG A 129 -32.63 9.51 26.05
C ARG A 129 -32.92 8.17 25.35
N LYS A 130 -33.58 8.19 24.19
CA LYS A 130 -33.93 6.99 23.43
C LYS A 130 -32.69 6.44 22.73
N HIS A 131 -32.62 5.12 22.59
CA HIS A 131 -31.49 4.43 21.97
C HIS A 131 -31.20 4.91 20.55
N THR A 132 -32.23 5.29 19.80
CA THR A 132 -32.12 5.85 18.45
C THR A 132 -31.35 7.16 18.41
N ASP A 133 -31.59 8.03 19.39
CA ASP A 133 -31.04 9.39 19.43
C ASP A 133 -29.58 9.34 19.90
N LEU A 134 -29.25 8.43 20.82
CA LEU A 134 -27.89 8.13 21.27
C LEU A 134 -27.04 7.57 20.11
N LYS A 135 -27.59 6.65 19.32
CA LYS A 135 -26.91 6.08 18.15
C LYS A 135 -26.62 7.16 17.09
N GLN A 136 -27.59 8.02 16.81
CA GLN A 136 -27.40 9.10 15.85
C GLN A 136 -26.29 10.07 16.27
N ALA A 137 -26.23 10.43 17.56
CA ALA A 137 -25.17 11.29 18.08
C ALA A 137 -23.78 10.63 17.98
N LEU A 138 -23.66 9.34 18.30
CA LEU A 138 -22.40 8.60 18.19
C LEU A 138 -21.96 8.42 16.72
N LEU A 139 -22.90 8.23 15.80
CA LEU A 139 -22.61 8.08 14.37
C LEU A 139 -22.16 9.41 13.76
N GLN A 140 -22.76 10.53 14.18
CA GLN A 140 -22.32 11.87 13.83
C GLN A 140 -20.88 12.13 14.35
N ALA A 141 -20.62 11.89 15.63
CA ALA A 141 -19.30 12.04 16.23
C ALA A 141 -18.23 11.15 15.55
N LYS A 142 -18.58 9.89 15.23
CA LYS A 142 -17.69 8.98 14.49
C LYS A 142 -17.39 9.51 13.08
N SER A 143 -18.40 10.05 12.40
CA SER A 143 -18.22 10.64 11.07
C SER A 143 -17.34 11.90 11.09
N GLU A 144 -17.40 12.69 12.15
CA GLU A 144 -16.58 13.89 12.35
C GLU A 144 -15.13 13.52 12.66
N LEU A 145 -14.89 12.56 13.56
CA LEU A 145 -13.55 12.03 13.85
C LEU A 145 -12.89 11.40 12.63
N VAL A 146 -13.64 10.65 11.81
CA VAL A 146 -13.12 10.11 10.56
C VAL A 146 -12.74 11.23 9.60
N LYS A 147 -13.52 12.31 9.49
CA LYS A 147 -13.15 13.47 8.65
C LYS A 147 -11.88 14.15 9.15
N GLU A 148 -11.72 14.31 10.45
CA GLU A 148 -10.53 14.93 11.05
C GLU A 148 -9.28 14.06 10.89
N GLN A 149 -9.37 12.75 11.15
CA GLN A 149 -8.24 11.83 10.94
C GLN A 149 -7.87 11.68 9.46
N VAL A 150 -8.87 11.66 8.57
CA VAL A 150 -8.66 11.71 7.11
C VAL A 150 -8.14 13.08 6.66
N SER A 151 -8.20 14.13 7.48
CA SER A 151 -7.53 15.41 7.20
C SER A 151 -6.04 15.39 7.62
N GLY A 152 -5.67 14.58 8.62
CA GLY A 152 -4.32 14.52 9.21
C GLY A 152 -3.30 13.55 8.58
N LEU A 153 -3.72 12.50 7.86
CA LEU A 153 -2.76 11.53 7.26
C LEU A 153 -1.88 12.12 6.11
N PRO A 154 -0.70 11.56 5.82
CA PRO A 154 0.13 11.96 4.68
C PRO A 154 -0.62 11.84 3.35
N LYS A 155 -0.45 12.84 2.46
CA LYS A 155 -1.22 12.98 1.21
C LYS A 155 -1.05 11.81 0.24
N GLU A 156 0.07 11.10 0.31
CA GLU A 156 0.41 9.97 -0.57
C GLU A 156 -0.41 8.71 -0.27
N VAL A 157 -0.59 8.35 1.01
CA VAL A 157 -1.41 7.19 1.44
C VAL A 157 -2.90 7.47 1.24
N LYS A 158 -3.32 8.73 1.40
CA LYS A 158 -4.67 9.17 1.04
C LYS A 158 -4.95 9.00 -0.46
N ALA A 159 -3.98 9.24 -1.35
CA ALA A 159 -4.25 9.22 -2.79
C ALA A 159 -4.47 7.81 -3.35
N SER A 160 -3.69 6.82 -2.88
CA SER A 160 -3.75 5.44 -3.41
C SER A 160 -4.94 4.63 -2.89
N ILE A 161 -5.34 4.83 -1.63
CA ILE A 161 -6.55 4.22 -1.04
C ILE A 161 -7.82 4.90 -1.60
N LYS A 162 -7.79 6.23 -1.82
CA LYS A 162 -8.92 6.97 -2.40
C LYS A 162 -9.31 6.52 -3.79
N LEU A 163 -8.37 6.21 -4.70
CA LEU A 163 -8.76 5.95 -6.08
C LEU A 163 -9.65 4.70 -6.22
N ARG A 164 -9.31 3.62 -5.51
CA ARG A 164 -10.10 2.37 -5.50
C ARG A 164 -11.39 2.48 -4.67
N GLU A 165 -11.49 3.44 -3.76
CA GLU A 165 -12.71 3.74 -3.03
C GLU A 165 -13.63 4.69 -3.81
N GLN A 166 -13.05 5.66 -4.52
CA GLN A 166 -13.75 6.61 -5.38
C GLN A 166 -14.30 5.94 -6.63
N PHE A 167 -13.58 4.94 -7.16
CA PHE A 167 -13.98 4.11 -8.28
C PHE A 167 -14.03 2.63 -7.86
N PRO A 168 -15.12 2.20 -7.18
CA PRO A 168 -15.26 0.82 -6.69
C PRO A 168 -15.14 -0.24 -7.78
N PHE A 169 -15.58 0.07 -9.00
CA PHE A 169 -15.51 -0.83 -10.15
C PHE A 169 -14.08 -1.29 -10.50
N LEU A 170 -13.04 -0.56 -10.07
CA LEU A 170 -11.65 -0.98 -10.23
C LEU A 170 -11.27 -2.20 -9.38
N ARG A 171 -12.13 -2.63 -8.45
CA ARG A 171 -11.98 -3.86 -7.66
C ARG A 171 -12.69 -5.05 -8.32
N ASP A 172 -13.60 -4.80 -9.24
CA ASP A 172 -14.41 -5.84 -9.88
C ASP A 172 -13.61 -6.57 -10.95
N ALA A 173 -13.84 -7.87 -11.08
CA ALA A 173 -13.20 -8.70 -12.10
C ALA A 173 -13.65 -8.30 -13.52
N ASP A 174 -14.88 -7.80 -13.64
CA ASP A 174 -15.50 -7.39 -14.91
C ASP A 174 -15.12 -5.98 -15.36
N CYS A 175 -14.16 -5.33 -14.68
CA CYS A 175 -13.68 -4.01 -15.07
C CYS A 175 -13.05 -4.07 -16.48
N PRO A 176 -13.54 -3.24 -17.44
CA PRO A 176 -12.95 -3.15 -18.77
C PRO A 176 -11.45 -2.83 -18.71
N ASP A 177 -10.67 -3.58 -19.48
CA ASP A 177 -9.22 -3.36 -19.59
C ASP A 177 -8.82 -1.94 -20.05
N PRO A 178 -9.58 -1.25 -20.93
CA PRO A 178 -9.32 0.15 -21.27
C PRO A 178 -9.31 1.09 -20.05
N LEU A 179 -10.19 0.85 -19.07
CA LEU A 179 -10.27 1.68 -17.86
C LEU A 179 -9.08 1.43 -16.93
N LYS A 180 -8.57 0.19 -16.88
CA LYS A 180 -7.36 -0.13 -16.11
C LYS A 180 -6.13 0.57 -16.70
N LEU A 181 -6.03 0.61 -18.02
CA LEU A 181 -4.99 1.37 -18.73
C LEU A 181 -5.12 2.87 -18.46
N LEU A 182 -6.33 3.43 -18.53
CA LEU A 182 -6.59 4.83 -18.19
C LEU A 182 -6.17 5.20 -16.78
N VAL A 183 -6.41 4.33 -15.80
CA VAL A 183 -5.97 4.58 -14.42
C VAL A 183 -4.45 4.67 -14.33
N ASN A 184 -3.72 3.86 -15.10
CA ASN A 184 -2.26 3.96 -15.15
C ASN A 184 -1.81 5.29 -15.78
N ASP A 185 -2.42 5.66 -16.91
CA ASP A 185 -2.13 6.93 -17.59
C ASP A 185 -2.50 8.14 -16.71
N LEU A 186 -3.58 8.04 -15.93
CA LEU A 186 -4.00 9.06 -14.97
C LEU A 186 -2.97 9.27 -13.86
N ILE A 187 -2.44 8.18 -13.29
CA ILE A 187 -1.40 8.25 -12.27
C ILE A 187 -0.12 8.85 -12.88
N THR A 188 0.29 8.37 -14.05
CA THR A 188 1.51 8.80 -14.73
C THR A 188 1.46 10.29 -15.11
N SER A 189 0.36 10.74 -15.70
CA SER A 189 0.15 12.16 -16.06
C SER A 189 0.11 13.06 -14.83
N TYR A 190 -0.49 12.61 -13.73
CA TYR A 190 -0.51 13.35 -12.47
C TYR A 190 0.89 13.50 -11.86
N GLU A 191 1.68 12.43 -11.84
CA GLU A 191 3.04 12.46 -11.30
C GLU A 191 3.93 13.40 -12.11
N LYS A 192 3.91 13.30 -13.46
CA LYS A 192 4.64 14.22 -14.35
C LYS A 192 4.21 15.67 -14.16
N PHE A 193 2.90 15.92 -14.09
CA PHE A 193 2.37 17.25 -13.79
C PHE A 193 2.89 17.77 -12.45
N LYS A 194 2.84 16.96 -11.38
CA LYS A 194 3.28 17.33 -10.03
C LYS A 194 4.78 17.64 -9.98
N GLU A 195 5.60 16.92 -10.75
CA GLU A 195 7.05 17.15 -10.82
C GLU A 195 7.41 18.38 -11.66
N ASN A 196 6.71 18.63 -12.75
CA ASN A 196 7.03 19.70 -13.69
C ASN A 196 6.39 21.05 -13.31
N GLN A 197 5.23 21.04 -12.65
CA GLN A 197 4.55 22.25 -12.19
C GLN A 197 5.47 23.20 -11.38
N PRO A 198 6.21 22.76 -10.33
CA PRO A 198 7.11 23.66 -9.59
C PRO A 198 8.27 24.17 -10.48
N ARG A 199 8.80 23.32 -11.37
CA ARG A 199 9.88 23.69 -12.30
C ARG A 199 9.44 24.78 -13.28
N LEU A 200 8.14 24.84 -13.61
CA LEU A 200 7.58 25.90 -14.43
C LEU A 200 7.63 27.26 -13.73
N HIS A 201 7.25 27.29 -12.44
CA HIS A 201 7.26 28.52 -11.63
C HIS A 201 8.69 29.05 -11.39
N GLU A 202 9.69 28.17 -11.37
CA GLU A 202 11.10 28.55 -11.21
C GLU A 202 11.76 29.10 -12.49
N LYS A 203 11.28 28.68 -13.68
CA LYS A 203 11.93 28.97 -14.98
C LYS A 203 11.24 30.07 -15.79
N LEU A 204 10.44 30.93 -15.17
CA LEU A 204 9.46 31.84 -15.80
C LEU A 204 9.96 32.81 -16.92
N SER A 205 11.24 32.80 -17.32
CA SER A 205 11.85 33.81 -18.21
C SER A 205 12.47 33.29 -19.53
N ASP A 206 12.47 31.98 -19.83
CA ASP A 206 13.21 31.42 -20.97
C ASP A 206 12.32 30.67 -21.98
N ALA A 207 12.78 30.48 -23.22
CA ALA A 207 12.11 29.65 -24.23
C ALA A 207 11.87 28.20 -23.75
N SER A 208 12.72 27.69 -22.86
CA SER A 208 12.52 26.39 -22.19
C SER A 208 11.33 26.37 -21.23
N ALA A 209 10.81 27.52 -20.82
CA ALA A 209 9.60 27.63 -20.02
C ALA A 209 8.34 27.37 -20.86
N GLU A 210 8.34 27.77 -22.13
CA GLU A 210 7.23 27.52 -23.05
C GLU A 210 7.09 26.01 -23.32
N GLU A 211 8.20 25.34 -23.66
CA GLU A 211 8.21 23.87 -23.84
C GLU A 211 7.73 23.13 -22.59
N LEU A 212 8.17 23.59 -21.40
CA LEU A 212 7.78 22.98 -20.14
C LEU A 212 6.32 23.29 -19.76
N ALA A 213 5.82 24.47 -20.13
CA ALA A 213 4.40 24.83 -19.99
C ALA A 213 3.52 23.93 -20.86
N ASP A 214 3.94 23.66 -22.10
CA ASP A 214 3.22 22.77 -23.01
C ASP A 214 3.17 21.33 -22.48
N VAL A 215 4.26 20.83 -21.92
CA VAL A 215 4.30 19.51 -21.27
C VAL A 215 3.36 19.46 -20.06
N VAL A 216 3.44 20.45 -19.17
CA VAL A 216 2.58 20.55 -17.99
C VAL A 216 1.10 20.64 -18.38
N LEU A 217 0.78 21.46 -19.38
CA LEU A 217 -0.59 21.60 -19.88
C LEU A 217 -1.09 20.29 -20.48
N ARG A 218 -0.27 19.62 -21.31
CA ARG A 218 -0.60 18.33 -21.92
C ARG A 218 -0.88 17.26 -20.87
N ASP A 219 -0.01 17.14 -19.86
CA ASP A 219 -0.17 16.19 -18.76
C ASP A 219 -1.43 16.52 -17.92
N TYR A 220 -1.69 17.80 -17.65
CA TYR A 220 -2.90 18.23 -16.94
C TYR A 220 -4.19 17.91 -17.72
N VAL A 221 -4.20 18.21 -19.02
CA VAL A 221 -5.36 17.96 -19.89
C VAL A 221 -5.61 16.46 -20.01
N SER A 222 -4.56 15.66 -20.24
CA SER A 222 -4.67 14.20 -20.30
C SER A 222 -5.19 13.62 -18.98
N ASN A 223 -4.68 14.10 -17.84
CA ASN A 223 -5.15 13.69 -16.52
C ASN A 223 -6.64 13.99 -16.34
N LYS A 224 -7.09 15.18 -16.76
CA LYS A 224 -8.50 15.60 -16.66
C LYS A 224 -9.41 14.78 -17.55
N MET A 225 -9.00 14.50 -18.79
CA MET A 225 -9.75 13.63 -19.71
C MET A 225 -9.88 12.20 -19.15
N ALA A 226 -8.79 11.65 -18.63
CA ALA A 226 -8.82 10.32 -18.01
C ALA A 226 -9.74 10.30 -16.78
N TRP A 227 -9.73 11.36 -15.97
CA TRP A 227 -10.62 11.49 -14.82
C TRP A 227 -12.09 11.56 -15.20
N SER A 228 -12.46 12.41 -16.18
CA SER A 228 -13.84 12.55 -16.64
C SER A 228 -14.39 11.25 -17.20
N GLU A 229 -13.55 10.46 -17.86
CA GLU A 229 -13.94 9.14 -18.38
C GLU A 229 -14.29 8.16 -17.25
N LEU A 230 -13.45 8.11 -16.20
CA LEU A 230 -13.68 7.24 -15.03
C LEU A 230 -14.92 7.66 -14.25
N GLU A 231 -15.17 8.96 -14.14
CA GLU A 231 -16.35 9.52 -13.50
C GLU A 231 -17.62 9.21 -14.30
N TYR A 232 -17.58 9.37 -15.63
CA TYR A 232 -18.69 9.01 -16.50
C TYR A 232 -19.00 7.51 -16.44
N TYR A 233 -17.97 6.65 -16.41
CA TYR A 233 -18.16 5.20 -16.28
C TYR A 233 -18.76 4.82 -14.92
N LYS A 234 -18.36 5.51 -13.85
CA LYS A 234 -18.94 5.31 -12.52
C LYS A 234 -20.45 5.62 -12.49
N GLU A 235 -20.89 6.67 -13.19
CA GLU A 235 -22.29 7.11 -13.19
C GLU A 235 -23.16 6.30 -14.17
N ASN A 236 -22.65 6.02 -15.36
CA ASN A 236 -23.44 5.47 -16.47
C ASN A 236 -23.14 3.99 -16.77
N GLY A 237 -22.05 3.43 -16.22
CA GLY A 237 -21.57 2.08 -16.52
C GLY A 237 -21.11 1.89 -17.97
N LYS A 238 -20.92 2.99 -18.72
CA LYS A 238 -20.50 3.01 -20.13
C LYS A 238 -19.31 3.92 -20.31
N VAL A 239 -18.51 3.61 -21.32
CA VAL A 239 -17.36 4.39 -21.74
C VAL A 239 -17.84 5.56 -22.61
N LEU A 240 -17.42 6.78 -22.30
CA LEU A 240 -17.66 8.00 -23.08
C LEU A 240 -16.86 7.96 -24.39
N GLY A 241 -15.58 7.57 -24.31
CA GLY A 241 -14.71 7.31 -25.45
C GLY A 241 -14.03 8.56 -26.01
N GLU A 242 -13.93 9.63 -25.22
CA GLU A 242 -13.28 10.89 -25.62
C GLU A 242 -11.75 10.83 -25.49
N HIS A 243 -11.24 10.01 -24.56
CA HIS A 243 -9.80 9.89 -24.37
C HIS A 243 -9.12 9.24 -25.60
N PRO A 244 -7.95 9.74 -26.07
CA PRO A 244 -7.26 9.23 -27.27
C PRO A 244 -6.98 7.72 -27.27
N ILE A 245 -6.87 7.13 -26.08
CA ILE A 245 -6.65 5.69 -25.90
C ILE A 245 -7.77 4.86 -26.53
N PHE A 246 -9.01 5.33 -26.50
CA PHE A 246 -10.15 4.59 -27.05
C PHE A 246 -10.15 4.58 -28.57
N GLU A 247 -9.62 5.62 -29.22
CA GLU A 247 -9.42 5.60 -30.67
C GLU A 247 -8.43 4.50 -31.05
N VAL A 248 -7.31 4.40 -30.34
CA VAL A 248 -6.30 3.35 -30.57
C VAL A 248 -6.90 1.96 -30.35
N ILE A 249 -7.74 1.80 -29.33
CA ILE A 249 -8.37 0.52 -29.02
C ILE A 249 -9.40 0.14 -30.10
N LYS A 250 -10.26 1.08 -30.51
CA LYS A 250 -11.19 0.87 -31.64
C LYS A 250 -10.46 0.50 -32.92
N GLU A 251 -9.38 1.20 -33.25
CA GLU A 251 -8.56 0.88 -34.42
C GLU A 251 -7.91 -0.52 -34.32
N LYS A 252 -7.49 -0.95 -33.12
CA LYS A 252 -6.99 -2.31 -32.88
C LYS A 252 -8.08 -3.36 -33.05
N GLU A 253 -9.28 -3.10 -32.54
CA GLU A 253 -10.45 -3.97 -32.71
C GLU A 253 -10.81 -4.09 -34.20
N GLU A 254 -10.89 -2.97 -34.93
CA GLU A 254 -11.11 -2.97 -36.38
C GLU A 254 -10.06 -3.84 -37.10
N ILE A 255 -8.77 -3.64 -36.81
CA ILE A 255 -7.67 -4.45 -37.36
C ILE A 255 -7.87 -5.94 -37.05
N SER A 256 -8.35 -6.29 -35.86
CA SER A 256 -8.60 -7.68 -35.47
C SER A 256 -9.74 -8.33 -36.25
N THR A 257 -10.72 -7.53 -36.72
CA THR A 257 -11.87 -8.00 -37.51
C THR A 257 -11.60 -8.08 -39.01
N LEU A 258 -10.61 -7.32 -39.53
CA LEU A 258 -10.26 -7.31 -40.95
C LEU A 258 -9.89 -8.70 -41.46
N LYS A 259 -10.20 -9.02 -42.72
CA LYS A 259 -9.77 -10.30 -43.35
C LYS A 259 -8.26 -10.29 -43.65
N THR A 260 -7.67 -11.46 -43.85
CA THR A 260 -6.20 -11.62 -44.02
C THR A 260 -5.63 -10.76 -45.15
N GLU A 261 -6.35 -10.63 -46.26
CA GLU A 261 -5.95 -9.79 -47.40
C GLU A 261 -5.98 -8.28 -47.07
N GLU A 262 -7.01 -7.83 -46.36
CA GLU A 262 -7.16 -6.43 -45.93
C GLU A 262 -6.16 -6.09 -44.83
N LEU A 263 -5.88 -7.04 -43.94
CA LEU A 263 -4.87 -6.93 -42.89
C LEU A 263 -3.48 -6.72 -43.48
N ALA A 264 -3.09 -7.50 -44.49
CA ALA A 264 -1.81 -7.34 -45.18
C ALA A 264 -1.68 -5.96 -45.88
N LYS A 265 -2.77 -5.47 -46.48
CA LYS A 265 -2.83 -4.11 -47.05
C LYS A 265 -2.69 -3.04 -45.97
N LYS A 266 -3.37 -3.21 -44.82
CA LYS A 266 -3.29 -2.29 -43.68
C LYS A 266 -1.87 -2.24 -43.11
N ILE A 267 -1.18 -3.38 -42.98
CA ILE A 267 0.23 -3.43 -42.54
C ILE A 267 1.12 -2.61 -43.47
N LYS A 268 1.05 -2.83 -44.79
CA LYS A 268 1.84 -2.05 -45.76
C LYS A 268 1.53 -0.56 -45.70
N ASN A 269 0.27 -0.19 -45.52
CA ASN A 269 -0.13 1.21 -45.37
C ASN A 269 0.42 1.82 -44.08
N LEU A 270 0.40 1.09 -42.96
CA LEU A 270 1.00 1.53 -41.70
C LEU A 270 2.52 1.71 -41.85
N GLU A 271 3.23 0.77 -42.47
CA GLU A 271 4.68 0.90 -42.73
C GLU A 271 5.01 2.15 -43.56
N ASN A 272 4.25 2.39 -44.61
CA ASN A 272 4.42 3.57 -45.46
C ASN A 272 4.12 4.87 -44.71
N ASN A 273 3.07 4.89 -43.90
CA ASN A 273 2.69 6.07 -43.12
C ASN A 273 3.72 6.37 -42.02
N ILE A 274 4.26 5.35 -41.36
CA ILE A 274 5.33 5.48 -40.37
C ILE A 274 6.55 6.12 -41.02
N SER A 275 6.99 5.60 -42.18
CA SER A 275 8.13 6.18 -42.90
C SER A 275 7.90 7.64 -43.29
N ARG A 276 6.70 7.97 -43.78
CA ARG A 276 6.33 9.35 -44.15
C ARG A 276 6.29 10.29 -42.95
N ASN A 277 5.75 9.83 -41.82
CA ASN A 277 5.61 10.64 -40.61
C ASN A 277 6.95 10.83 -39.88
N LYS A 278 7.83 9.82 -39.90
CA LYS A 278 9.24 9.95 -39.47
C LYS A 278 9.96 11.04 -40.24
N ASN A 279 9.78 11.09 -41.57
CA ASN A 279 10.39 12.14 -42.40
C ASN A 279 9.82 13.54 -42.13
N LYS A 280 8.62 13.64 -41.54
CA LYS A 280 7.97 14.92 -41.18
C LYS A 280 8.20 15.33 -39.72
N GLY A 281 8.90 14.51 -38.92
CA GLY A 281 9.15 14.77 -37.50
C GLY A 281 7.91 14.73 -36.61
N ASN A 282 6.86 13.96 -36.99
CA ASN A 282 5.66 13.83 -36.17
C ASN A 282 5.73 12.54 -35.33
N ASP A 283 6.50 12.61 -34.24
CA ASP A 283 6.84 11.45 -33.41
C ASP A 283 5.62 10.81 -32.74
N GLU A 284 4.63 11.61 -32.31
CA GLU A 284 3.39 11.12 -31.69
C GLU A 284 2.58 10.22 -32.65
N LEU A 285 2.46 10.62 -33.92
CA LEU A 285 1.80 9.81 -34.93
C LEU A 285 2.59 8.56 -35.31
N VAL A 286 3.92 8.63 -35.25
CA VAL A 286 4.80 7.48 -35.49
C VAL A 286 4.59 6.43 -34.40
N GLU A 287 4.62 6.83 -33.12
CA GLU A 287 4.38 5.93 -31.99
C GLU A 287 3.00 5.26 -32.08
N LYS A 288 1.94 6.04 -32.33
CA LYS A 288 0.58 5.49 -32.53
C LYS A 288 0.59 4.44 -33.64
N GLN A 289 1.18 4.73 -34.81
CA GLN A 289 1.18 3.80 -35.94
C GLN A 289 2.07 2.57 -35.72
N GLU A 290 3.18 2.68 -35.00
CA GLU A 290 4.04 1.55 -34.64
C GLU A 290 3.30 0.58 -33.72
N THR A 291 2.55 1.08 -32.73
CA THR A 291 1.74 0.21 -31.86
C THR A 291 0.63 -0.53 -32.64
N LEU A 292 -0.01 0.13 -33.60
CA LEU A 292 -1.02 -0.49 -34.47
C LEU A 292 -0.40 -1.53 -35.40
N LEU A 293 0.78 -1.25 -35.95
CA LEU A 293 1.52 -2.16 -36.81
C LEU A 293 1.95 -3.42 -36.04
N ALA A 294 2.46 -3.27 -34.82
CA ALA A 294 2.83 -4.39 -33.97
C ALA A 294 1.60 -5.29 -33.69
N HIS A 295 0.46 -4.69 -33.35
CA HIS A 295 -0.79 -5.42 -33.16
C HIS A 295 -1.25 -6.12 -34.45
N ALA A 296 -1.23 -5.44 -35.60
CA ALA A 296 -1.61 -6.02 -36.88
C ALA A 296 -0.74 -7.22 -37.28
N LYS A 297 0.58 -7.14 -37.04
CA LYS A 297 1.51 -8.26 -37.27
C LYS A 297 1.22 -9.43 -36.33
N GLN A 298 0.97 -9.18 -35.04
CA GLN A 298 0.57 -10.22 -34.09
C GLN A 298 -0.75 -10.91 -34.47
N VAL A 299 -1.73 -10.16 -34.99
CA VAL A 299 -3.00 -10.74 -35.47
C VAL A 299 -2.76 -11.60 -36.71
N LEU A 300 -1.87 -11.18 -37.61
CA LEU A 300 -1.52 -11.96 -38.81
C LEU A 300 -0.80 -13.26 -38.43
N GLU A 301 0.15 -13.22 -37.49
CA GLU A 301 0.91 -14.40 -37.03
C GLU A 301 0.03 -15.45 -36.31
N LYS A 302 -1.06 -15.01 -35.69
CA LYS A 302 -1.99 -15.90 -34.97
C LYS A 302 -3.06 -16.54 -35.88
N ARG A 303 -3.13 -16.16 -37.15
CA ARG A 303 -4.10 -16.68 -38.14
C ARG A 303 -3.46 -17.69 -39.06
#